data_AF-A0A6P0RD60-F1
#
_entry.id   AF-A0A6P0RD60-F1
#
_cell.length_a   1.000
_cell.length_b   1.000
_cell.length_c   1.000
_cell.angle_alpha   90.00
_cell.angle_beta   90.00
_cell.angle_gamma   90.00
#
_symmetry.space_group_name_H-M   'P 1'
#
loop_
_entity.id
_entity.type
_entity.pdbx_description
1 polymer ?
#
loop_
_entity_poly.entity_id
_entity_poly.type
_entity_poly.pdbx_seq_one_letter_code
_entity_poly.pdbx_strand_id
1 'polypeptide(L)'
;MIHLGLLLLSCFSPDGNLLATGGEDGTIRLWKLQKQQLPTSTENQDLDELLVRGCNWVRDYLENNPEVNESDRTLCNDIIDNG
;
A
#
# COMPACT_ATOMS: atom_id res chain seq x y z
N MET A 1 20.35 -16.09 -5.41
CA MET A 1 21.12 -17.23 -4.86
C MET A 1 20.29 -17.81 -3.72
N ILE A 2 19.82 -19.05 -3.84
CA ILE A 2 18.87 -19.71 -2.91
C ILE A 2 19.57 -20.81 -2.11
N HIS A 3 18.95 -21.32 -1.03
CA HIS A 3 19.43 -22.53 -0.36
C HIS A 3 19.36 -23.74 -1.31
N LEU A 4 20.31 -24.66 -1.17
CA LEU A 4 20.34 -25.92 -1.91
C LEU A 4 19.80 -27.04 -1.01
N GLY A 5 18.49 -27.18 -0.93
CA GLY A 5 17.82 -28.14 -0.04
C GLY A 5 16.64 -27.53 0.70
N LEU A 6 16.12 -28.24 1.71
CA LEU A 6 15.00 -27.76 2.51
C LEU A 6 15.39 -26.55 3.37
N LEU A 7 14.45 -25.62 3.53
CA LEU A 7 14.54 -24.55 4.50
C LEU A 7 14.06 -25.09 5.84
N LEU A 8 14.91 -24.99 6.87
CA LEU A 8 14.65 -25.56 8.19
C LEU A 8 14.17 -24.51 9.19
N LEU A 9 14.61 -23.26 9.02
CA LEU A 9 14.25 -22.16 9.91
C LEU A 9 14.29 -20.79 9.20
N SER A 10 13.45 -19.88 9.69
CA SER A 10 13.43 -18.48 9.29
C SER A 10 13.11 -17.57 10.48
N CYS A 11 13.79 -16.42 10.58
CA CYS A 11 13.56 -15.45 11.65
C CYS A 11 13.75 -14.02 11.13
N PHE A 12 12.81 -13.12 11.45
CA PHE A 12 12.97 -11.69 11.18
C PHE A 12 13.78 -11.01 12.29
N SER A 13 14.57 -10.00 11.93
CA SER A 13 15.13 -9.11 12.93
C SER A 13 14.01 -8.28 13.60
N PRO A 14 14.15 -7.87 14.87
CA PRO A 14 13.14 -7.08 15.56
C PRO A 14 12.78 -5.75 14.86
N ASP A 15 13.71 -5.16 14.11
CA ASP A 15 13.51 -3.92 13.34
C ASP A 15 12.89 -4.12 11.95
N GLY A 16 12.67 -5.38 11.54
CA GLY A 16 12.10 -5.77 10.26
C GLY A 16 12.98 -5.52 9.04
N ASN A 17 14.27 -5.17 9.23
CA ASN A 17 15.17 -4.84 8.13
C ASN A 17 15.90 -6.08 7.57
N LEU A 18 15.91 -7.18 8.32
CA LEU A 18 16.61 -8.42 7.96
C LEU A 18 15.70 -9.64 8.11
N LEU A 19 15.91 -10.60 7.23
CA LEU A 19 15.44 -11.97 7.38
C LEU A 19 16.65 -12.90 7.43
N ALA A 20 16.71 -13.76 8.44
CA ALA A 20 17.66 -14.86 8.52
C ALA A 20 16.98 -16.16 8.11
N THR A 21 17.62 -16.95 7.24
CA THR A 21 17.16 -18.29 6.86
C THR A 21 18.26 -19.32 7.03
N GLY A 22 17.93 -20.50 7.52
CA GLY A 22 18.85 -21.64 7.65
C GLY A 22 18.36 -22.83 6.83
N GLY A 23 19.27 -23.42 6.06
CA GLY A 23 18.98 -24.56 5.17
C GLY A 23 19.71 -25.83 5.55
N GLU A 24 19.25 -26.95 4.99
CA GLU A 24 19.92 -28.26 5.09
C GLU A 24 21.32 -28.24 4.45
N ASP A 25 21.61 -27.28 3.58
CA ASP A 25 22.93 -27.01 3.02
C ASP A 25 23.97 -26.55 4.06
N GLY A 26 23.60 -26.47 5.34
CA GLY A 26 24.46 -26.07 6.45
C GLY A 26 24.79 -24.58 6.44
N THR A 27 24.09 -23.78 5.61
CA THR A 27 24.33 -22.35 5.49
C THR A 27 23.23 -21.53 6.15
N ILE A 28 23.63 -20.38 6.71
CA ILE A 28 22.72 -19.31 7.12
C ILE A 28 22.84 -18.18 6.10
N ARG A 29 21.70 -17.68 5.62
CA ARG A 29 21.63 -16.54 4.71
C ARG A 29 20.91 -15.38 5.38
N LEU A 30 21.45 -14.17 5.16
CA LEU A 30 20.86 -12.92 5.61
C LEU A 30 20.35 -12.13 4.40
N TRP A 31 19.08 -11.74 4.47
CA TRP A 31 18.39 -11.00 3.43
C TRP A 31 18.08 -9.60 3.94
N LYS A 32 18.56 -8.57 3.26
CA LYS A 32 18.10 -7.20 3.51
C LYS A 32 16.72 -7.02 2.90
N LEU A 33 15.74 -6.72 3.74
CA LEU A 33 14.38 -6.45 3.30
C LEU A 33 14.33 -4.98 2.90
N GLN A 34 13.96 -4.74 1.64
CA GLN A 34 13.58 -3.41 1.22
C GLN A 34 12.19 -3.17 1.79
N LYS A 35 12.08 -2.22 2.73
CA LYS A 35 10.78 -1.69 3.09
C LYS A 35 10.20 -1.08 1.83
N GLN A 36 9.19 -1.72 1.25
CA GLN A 36 8.30 -0.98 0.40
C GLN A 36 7.72 0.09 1.31
N GLN A 37 7.97 1.35 0.96
CA GLN A 37 7.24 2.46 1.53
C GLN A 37 5.79 2.25 1.06
N LEU A 38 5.05 1.43 1.82
CA LEU A 38 3.66 1.71 2.01
C LEU A 38 3.63 3.15 2.53
N PRO A 39 2.79 4.04 1.96
CA PRO A 39 2.60 5.37 2.50
C PRO A 39 2.52 5.25 4.01
N THR A 40 3.55 5.78 4.67
CA THR A 40 3.64 5.74 6.12
C THR A 40 2.52 6.64 6.58
N SER A 41 1.55 6.07 7.30
CA SER A 41 0.46 6.77 7.98
C SER A 41 1.03 7.80 8.97
N THR A 42 1.53 8.88 8.40
CA THR A 42 1.75 10.16 9.01
C THR A 42 0.37 10.79 8.88
N GLU A 43 -0.29 10.95 10.03
CA GLU A 43 -1.68 11.40 10.13
C GLU A 43 -2.06 12.41 9.02
N ASN A 44 -3.12 12.06 8.30
CA ASN A 44 -3.90 12.88 7.36
C ASN A 44 -3.43 12.98 5.89
N GLN A 45 -2.14 12.85 5.55
CA GLN A 45 -1.73 12.91 4.13
C GLN A 45 -2.23 11.71 3.32
N ASP A 46 -2.23 10.52 3.91
CA ASP A 46 -2.72 9.31 3.23
C ASP A 46 -4.25 9.31 3.03
N LEU A 47 -5.00 9.96 3.92
CA LEU A 47 -6.46 10.04 3.79
C LEU A 47 -6.85 11.00 2.66
N ASP A 48 -6.16 12.13 2.55
CA ASP A 48 -6.40 13.10 1.47
C ASP A 48 -6.11 12.47 0.09
N GLU A 49 -5.00 11.74 -0.06
CA GLU A 49 -4.70 11.00 -1.29
C GLU A 49 -5.78 9.95 -1.63
N LEU A 50 -6.30 9.23 -0.61
CA LEU A 50 -7.36 8.25 -0.80
C LEU A 50 -8.70 8.89 -1.16
N LEU A 51 -9.01 10.05 -0.59
CA LEU A 51 -10.19 10.84 -0.91
C LEU A 51 -10.12 11.33 -2.36
N VAL A 52 -8.98 11.89 -2.78
CA VAL A 52 -8.75 12.30 -4.19
C VAL A 52 -8.91 11.11 -5.13
N ARG A 53 -8.33 9.95 -4.79
CA ARG A 53 -8.46 8.74 -5.62
C ARG A 53 -9.89 8.24 -5.74
N GLY A 54 -10.63 8.19 -4.62
CA GLY A 54 -12.03 7.79 -4.60
C GLY A 54 -12.91 8.76 -5.41
N CYS A 55 -12.67 10.06 -5.26
CA CYS A 55 -13.40 11.09 -5.99
C CYS A 55 -13.17 11.03 -7.50
N ASN A 56 -11.94 10.74 -7.94
CA ASN A 56 -11.64 10.53 -9.35
C ASN A 56 -12.40 9.32 -9.96
N TRP A 57 -12.69 8.28 -9.18
CA TRP A 57 -13.44 7.11 -9.67
C TRP A 57 -14.93 7.37 -9.80
N VAL A 58 -15.50 8.11 -8.85
CA VAL A 58 -16.95 8.36 -8.84
C VAL A 58 -17.35 9.50 -9.78
N ARG A 59 -16.41 10.36 -10.21
CA ARG A 59 -16.67 11.54 -11.04
C ARG A 59 -17.51 11.23 -12.27
N ASP A 60 -17.11 10.22 -13.06
CA ASP A 60 -17.83 9.86 -14.28
C ASP A 60 -19.28 9.43 -13.98
N TYR A 61 -19.52 8.76 -12.85
CA TYR A 61 -20.86 8.38 -12.42
C TYR A 61 -21.69 9.61 -12.01
N LEU A 62 -21.12 10.53 -11.25
CA LEU A 62 -21.78 11.77 -10.82
C LEU A 62 -22.11 12.69 -12.00
N GLU A 63 -21.27 12.73 -13.04
CA GLU A 63 -21.49 13.56 -14.23
C GLU A 63 -22.53 12.97 -15.18
N ASN A 64 -22.48 11.65 -15.41
CA ASN A 64 -23.21 11.05 -16.52
C ASN A 64 -24.50 10.30 -16.12
N ASN A 65 -24.69 9.97 -14.83
CA ASN A 65 -25.90 9.26 -14.42
C ASN A 65 -27.11 10.23 -14.31
N PRO A 66 -28.22 9.98 -15.03
CA PRO A 66 -29.43 10.80 -14.93
C PRO A 66 -30.20 10.63 -13.61
N GLU A 67 -29.95 9.57 -12.84
CA GLU A 67 -30.62 9.30 -11.56
C GLU A 67 -29.97 10.01 -10.37
N VAL A 68 -28.80 10.62 -10.55
CA VAL A 68 -28.09 11.34 -9.49
C VAL A 68 -28.75 12.69 -9.24
N ASN A 69 -29.00 12.99 -7.96
CA ASN A 69 -29.53 14.27 -7.52
C ASN A 69 -28.54 15.39 -7.84
N GLU A 70 -29.06 16.57 -8.20
CA GLU A 70 -28.24 17.72 -8.57
C GLU A 70 -27.30 18.17 -7.45
N SER A 71 -27.72 18.03 -6.19
CA SER A 71 -26.88 18.32 -5.02
C SER A 71 -25.65 17.42 -4.92
N ASP A 72 -25.74 16.19 -5.42
CA ASP A 72 -24.73 15.17 -5.22
C ASP A 72 -23.65 15.24 -6.32
N ARG A 73 -23.94 15.95 -7.43
CA ARG A 73 -22.99 16.15 -8.54
C ARG A 73 -21.72 16.87 -8.09
N THR A 74 -21.78 17.65 -7.02
CA THR A 74 -20.67 18.46 -6.52
C THR A 74 -19.93 17.85 -5.32
N LEU A 75 -20.26 16.62 -4.91
CA LEU A 75 -19.72 15.98 -3.68
C LEU A 75 -18.19 15.96 -3.60
N CYS A 76 -17.51 15.95 -4.75
CA CYS A 76 -16.06 15.82 -4.84
C CYS A 76 -15.34 17.11 -5.24
N ASN A 77 -16.04 18.23 -5.47
CA ASN A 77 -15.41 19.46 -5.96
C ASN A 77 -14.36 19.99 -4.98
N ASP A 78 -14.71 20.10 -3.69
CA ASP A 78 -13.80 20.60 -2.66
C ASP A 78 -12.60 19.66 -2.40
N ILE A 79 -12.69 18.39 -2.81
CA ILE A 79 -11.64 17.38 -2.65
C ILE A 79 -10.70 17.37 -3.87
N ILE A 80 -11.24 17.49 -5.09
CA ILE A 80 -10.45 17.48 -6.32
C ILE A 80 -9.81 18.85 -6.59
N ASP A 81 -10.49 19.96 -6.29
CA ASP A 81 -10.02 21.31 -6.64
C ASP A 81 -8.94 21.84 -5.67
N ASN A 82 -8.82 21.23 -4.48
CA ASN A 82 -7.84 21.60 -3.45
C ASN A 82 -6.72 20.56 -3.26
N GLY A 83 -6.71 19.48 -4.06
CA GLY A 83 -5.75 18.37 -4.01
C GLY A 83 -4.60 18.50 -4.99
#